data_AF-A0A7S2TZE4-F1
#
_entry.id   AF-A0A7S2TZE4-F1
#
_cell.length_a   1.000
_cell.length_b   1.000
_cell.length_c   1.000
_cell.angle_alpha   90.00
_cell.angle_beta   90.00
_cell.angle_gamma   90.00
#
_symmetry.space_group_name_H-M   'P 1'
#
loop_
_entity.id
_entity.type
_entity.pdbx_description
1 polymer ?
#
loop_
_entity_poly.entity_id
_entity_poly.type
_entity_poly.pdbx_seq_one_letter_code
_entity_poly.pdbx_strand_id
1 'polypeptide(L)'
;DNHDPPSSSSSSSSFSMRVSLSVGIYDEDREPSNAAANAAAASNVAGSGGGGLSLYIYEHRIPRIIHQMWKTTSIQITFKPFVKSWARLHPFWEYRFWTDASGFEFVKNVYPQYLDLFEGFNGIQRSDALRYFILHHYGGVYADLDVEAVKPLDEMLNNTLLLSQEPLAHAVVLENRQRQVCNAFMASPVGHPFWPFVHQYMNDHQVRRDPVGSTGPRMLDAALDAYNNIDFHQHTNTTTNTTTTTTT
;
A
#
# COMPACT_ATOMS: atom_id res chain seq x y z
N ASP A 1 -52.00 -4.82 25.43
CA ASP A 1 -51.26 -4.90 24.16
C ASP A 1 -49.92 -4.19 24.29
N ASN A 2 -48.88 -5.00 24.49
CA ASN A 2 -47.48 -4.58 24.50
C ASN A 2 -47.01 -4.39 23.05
N HIS A 3 -46.48 -3.22 22.72
CA HIS A 3 -45.76 -3.00 21.46
C HIS A 3 -44.27 -2.89 21.74
N ASP A 4 -43.53 -3.95 21.42
CA ASP A 4 -42.07 -3.92 21.23
C ASP A 4 -41.74 -3.30 19.86
N PRO A 5 -40.66 -2.51 19.75
CA PRO A 5 -40.18 -1.99 18.46
C PRO A 5 -39.39 -3.06 17.67
N PRO A 6 -39.33 -2.95 16.33
CA PRO A 6 -38.76 -3.99 15.49
C PRO A 6 -37.22 -4.00 15.58
N SER A 7 -36.67 -5.20 15.78
CA SER A 7 -35.24 -5.49 15.69
C SER A 7 -34.73 -5.34 14.25
N SER A 8 -33.78 -4.45 14.03
CA SER A 8 -33.06 -4.32 12.76
C SER A 8 -31.98 -5.40 12.64
N SER A 9 -32.28 -6.44 11.87
CA SER A 9 -31.30 -7.41 11.40
C SER A 9 -30.40 -6.76 10.35
N SER A 10 -29.16 -6.43 10.72
CA SER A 10 -28.12 -6.07 9.76
C SER A 10 -27.64 -7.33 9.06
N SER A 11 -28.10 -7.53 7.83
CA SER A 11 -27.60 -8.55 6.92
C SER A 11 -26.17 -8.18 6.49
N SER A 12 -25.15 -8.78 7.10
CA SER A 12 -23.80 -8.74 6.55
C SER A 12 -23.73 -9.70 5.36
N SER A 13 -23.86 -9.18 4.14
CA SER A 13 -23.53 -9.94 2.93
C SER A 13 -22.01 -10.13 2.89
N SER A 14 -21.54 -11.34 3.20
CA SER A 14 -20.15 -11.73 2.96
C SER A 14 -19.97 -11.92 1.45
N PHE A 15 -19.36 -10.93 0.80
CA PHE A 15 -18.94 -11.01 -0.60
C PHE A 15 -17.54 -11.63 -0.61
N SER A 16 -17.41 -12.86 -1.12
CA SER A 16 -16.10 -13.50 -1.28
C SER A 16 -15.47 -12.98 -2.57
N MET A 17 -14.40 -12.19 -2.43
CA MET A 17 -13.67 -11.66 -3.58
C MET A 17 -12.54 -12.60 -3.96
N ARG A 18 -12.65 -13.23 -5.13
CA ARG A 18 -11.49 -13.87 -5.77
C ARG A 18 -10.68 -12.76 -6.44
N VAL A 19 -9.57 -12.37 -5.83
CA VAL A 19 -8.62 -11.45 -6.45
C VAL A 19 -7.88 -12.23 -7.54
N SER A 20 -8.32 -12.04 -8.79
CA SER A 20 -7.51 -12.44 -9.94
C SER A 20 -6.32 -11.49 -10.03
N LEU A 21 -5.11 -12.01 -9.82
CA LEU A 21 -3.89 -11.27 -10.08
C LEU A 21 -3.75 -11.04 -11.59
N SER A 22 -4.28 -9.93 -12.11
CA SER A 22 -3.73 -9.32 -13.32
C SER A 22 -2.42 -8.64 -12.92
N VAL A 23 -1.31 -9.30 -13.22
CA VAL A 23 0.02 -8.68 -13.11
C VAL A 23 0.05 -7.55 -14.13
N GLY A 24 -0.13 -6.31 -13.67
CA GLY A 24 0.41 -5.17 -14.41
C GLY A 24 1.92 -5.26 -14.29
N ILE A 25 2.58 -5.88 -15.27
CA ILE A 25 4.03 -5.88 -15.37
C ILE A 25 4.43 -4.41 -15.56
N TYR A 26 4.96 -3.78 -14.52
CA TYR A 26 5.79 -2.60 -14.71
C TYR A 26 7.14 -3.12 -15.21
N ASP A 27 7.53 -2.60 -16.36
CA ASP A 27 8.73 -3.00 -17.09
C ASP A 27 9.98 -2.53 -16.32
N GLU A 28 10.72 -3.48 -15.73
CA GLU A 28 11.97 -3.25 -14.98
C GLU A 28 13.17 -2.97 -15.89
N ASP A 29 13.03 -2.99 -17.22
CA ASP A 29 14.12 -2.74 -18.18
C ASP A 29 14.47 -1.25 -18.35
N ARG A 30 13.99 -0.37 -17.45
CA ARG A 30 14.35 1.06 -17.46
C ARG A 30 15.43 1.33 -16.41
N GLU A 31 16.68 1.35 -16.89
CA GLU A 31 17.90 1.72 -16.14
C GLU A 31 17.66 2.79 -15.05
N PRO A 32 18.17 2.60 -13.82
CA PRO A 32 17.90 3.48 -12.68
C PRO A 32 18.65 4.81 -12.81
N SER A 33 18.19 5.70 -13.68
CA SER A 33 18.69 7.06 -13.75
C SER A 33 17.99 7.93 -12.70
N ASN A 34 18.77 8.36 -11.69
CA ASN A 34 18.57 9.52 -10.81
C ASN A 34 17.82 9.38 -9.48
N ALA A 35 17.29 8.21 -9.09
CA ALA A 35 16.76 8.04 -7.72
C ALA A 35 17.85 8.18 -6.64
N ALA A 36 19.11 7.86 -6.96
CA ALA A 36 20.26 8.07 -6.08
C ALA A 36 20.63 9.56 -5.87
N ALA A 37 20.25 10.46 -6.79
CA ALA A 37 20.61 11.87 -6.72
C ALA A 37 19.78 12.65 -5.70
N ASN A 38 18.51 12.25 -5.48
CA ASN A 38 17.61 12.95 -4.55
C ASN A 38 17.78 12.49 -3.09
N ALA A 39 18.35 11.31 -2.85
CA ALA A 39 18.74 10.87 -1.50
C ALA A 39 19.95 11.67 -0.96
N ALA A 40 20.84 12.14 -1.86
CA ALA A 40 21.99 12.96 -1.48
C ALA A 40 21.62 14.40 -1.07
N ALA A 41 20.45 14.89 -1.48
CA ALA A 41 19.98 16.23 -1.12
C ALA A 41 19.47 16.32 0.34
N ALA A 42 19.07 15.19 0.94
CA ALA A 42 18.60 15.14 2.33
C ALA A 42 19.74 14.95 3.36
N SER A 43 20.99 14.70 2.93
CA SER A 43 22.14 14.45 3.81
C SER A 43 23.04 15.66 4.08
N ASN A 44 22.71 16.86 3.60
CA ASN A 44 23.55 18.06 3.77
C ASN A 44 23.45 18.74 5.15
N VAL A 45 23.27 17.98 6.23
CA VAL A 45 23.41 18.44 7.62
C VAL A 45 24.02 17.35 8.51
N ALA A 46 25.25 16.91 8.25
CA ALA A 46 26.15 16.34 9.27
C ALA A 46 27.56 16.15 8.70
N GLY A 47 28.56 16.66 9.41
CA GLY A 47 29.94 16.80 8.93
C GLY A 47 30.75 15.51 8.80
N SER A 48 31.66 15.54 7.82
CA SER A 48 33.05 15.07 7.86
C SER A 48 33.38 13.90 8.82
N GLY A 49 33.40 12.69 8.27
CA GLY A 49 34.09 11.54 8.88
C GLY A 49 34.17 10.38 7.91
N GLY A 50 35.37 10.13 7.37
CA GLY A 50 35.61 9.07 6.37
C GLY A 50 35.28 7.67 6.88
N GLY A 51 34.44 6.97 6.13
CA GLY A 51 34.14 5.55 6.25
C GLY A 51 33.42 5.15 4.96
N GLY A 52 33.91 4.09 4.30
CA GLY A 52 33.44 3.68 2.98
C GLY A 52 31.91 3.64 2.89
N LEU A 53 31.37 4.26 1.84
CA LEU A 53 29.95 4.19 1.51
C LEU A 53 29.58 2.74 1.23
N SER A 54 29.13 2.03 2.26
CA SER A 54 28.19 0.94 2.06
C SER A 54 26.96 1.62 1.48
N LEU A 55 26.86 1.63 0.15
CA LEU A 55 25.62 1.88 -0.57
C LEU A 55 24.56 1.07 0.19
N TYR A 56 23.65 1.73 0.91
CA TYR A 56 22.51 1.08 1.51
C TYR A 56 21.77 0.44 0.35
N ILE A 57 21.99 -0.86 0.15
CA ILE A 57 21.20 -1.64 -0.77
C ILE A 57 19.78 -1.48 -0.26
N TYR A 58 18.95 -0.70 -0.95
CA TYR A 58 17.52 -0.91 -0.85
C TYR A 58 17.34 -2.39 -1.08
N GLU A 59 16.74 -3.09 -0.11
CA GLU A 59 16.39 -4.48 -0.32
C GLU A 59 15.26 -4.44 -1.35
N HIS A 60 15.61 -4.52 -2.64
CA HIS A 60 14.67 -4.40 -3.78
C HIS A 60 13.65 -5.54 -3.82
N ARG A 61 13.65 -6.41 -2.81
CA ARG A 61 12.78 -7.56 -2.71
C ARG A 61 11.74 -7.31 -1.65
N ILE A 62 10.55 -7.84 -1.91
CA ILE A 62 9.45 -7.84 -0.95
C ILE A 62 9.83 -8.78 0.21
N PRO A 63 9.84 -8.31 1.47
CA PRO A 63 10.05 -9.16 2.63
C PRO A 63 9.02 -10.29 2.74
N ARG A 64 9.42 -11.41 3.32
CA ARG A 64 8.54 -12.55 3.63
C ARG A 64 7.73 -12.29 4.91
N ILE A 65 6.91 -11.24 4.88
CA ILE A 65 6.05 -10.82 5.98
C ILE A 65 4.62 -10.72 5.45
N ILE A 66 3.68 -11.36 6.13
CA ILE A 66 2.24 -11.25 5.85
C ILE A 66 1.61 -10.35 6.89
N HIS A 67 0.90 -9.34 6.42
CA HIS A 67 0.13 -8.43 7.24
C HIS A 67 -1.36 -8.64 6.96
N GLN A 68 -2.11 -9.02 8.00
CA GLN A 68 -3.57 -8.97 7.97
C GLN A 68 -4.05 -8.16 9.18
N MET A 69 -5.25 -7.61 9.09
CA MET A 69 -5.81 -6.79 10.16
C MET A 69 -7.28 -7.06 10.43
N TRP A 70 -7.68 -6.75 11.65
CA TRP A 70 -9.06 -6.76 12.09
C TRP A 70 -9.25 -5.78 13.25
N LYS A 71 -10.49 -5.54 13.66
CA LYS A 71 -10.78 -4.63 14.77
C LYS A 71 -10.09 -5.05 16.07
N THR A 72 -10.12 -6.37 16.36
CA THR A 72 -9.55 -6.99 17.56
C THR A 72 -8.92 -8.34 17.23
N THR A 73 -8.32 -9.01 18.22
CA THR A 73 -7.80 -10.38 18.07
C THR A 73 -8.89 -11.44 17.90
N SER A 74 -10.16 -11.10 18.15
CA SER A 74 -11.31 -11.99 18.02
C SER A 74 -11.93 -11.88 16.62
N ILE A 75 -11.42 -12.67 15.68
CA ILE A 75 -11.96 -12.77 14.32
C ILE A 75 -13.19 -13.68 14.24
N GLN A 76 -14.13 -13.35 13.35
CA GLN A 76 -15.30 -14.18 13.11
C GLN A 76 -14.91 -15.54 12.51
N ILE A 77 -15.68 -16.58 12.81
CA ILE A 77 -15.39 -17.95 12.36
C ILE A 77 -15.28 -18.04 10.82
N THR A 78 -16.10 -17.26 10.11
CA THR A 78 -16.15 -17.19 8.65
C THR A 78 -14.82 -16.76 8.03
N PHE A 79 -13.99 -15.98 8.75
CA PHE A 79 -12.70 -15.53 8.23
C PHE A 79 -11.55 -16.50 8.49
N LYS A 80 -11.73 -17.48 9.39
CA LYS A 80 -10.65 -18.42 9.75
C LYS A 80 -10.10 -19.22 8.56
N PRO A 81 -10.92 -19.69 7.59
CA PRO A 81 -10.39 -20.38 6.41
C PRO A 81 -9.41 -19.53 5.59
N PHE A 82 -9.72 -18.25 5.37
CA PHE A 82 -8.87 -17.32 4.63
C PHE A 82 -7.54 -17.10 5.35
N VAL A 83 -7.57 -16.77 6.64
CA VAL A 83 -6.35 -16.63 7.46
C VAL A 83 -5.50 -17.90 7.46
N LYS A 84 -6.13 -19.08 7.59
CA LYS A 84 -5.42 -20.36 7.54
C LYS A 84 -4.79 -20.65 6.18
N SER A 85 -5.35 -20.14 5.08
CA SER A 85 -4.78 -20.33 3.75
C SER A 85 -3.40 -19.68 3.62
N TRP A 86 -3.23 -18.48 4.18
CA TRP A 86 -1.97 -17.76 4.22
C TRP A 86 -0.91 -18.52 5.01
N ALA A 87 -1.24 -18.93 6.24
CA ALA A 87 -0.33 -19.69 7.09
C ALA A 87 0.05 -21.06 6.49
N ARG A 88 -0.89 -21.72 5.82
CA ARG A 88 -0.66 -23.03 5.18
C ARG A 88 0.29 -22.92 3.99
N LEU A 89 0.13 -21.89 3.15
CA LEU A 89 0.94 -21.71 1.93
C LEU A 89 2.28 -21.03 2.20
N HIS A 90 2.42 -20.31 3.31
CA HIS A 90 3.62 -19.55 3.67
C HIS A 90 4.08 -19.88 5.10
N PRO A 91 4.37 -21.16 5.43
CA PRO A 91 4.63 -21.59 6.81
C PRO A 91 5.90 -21.02 7.42
N PHE A 92 6.81 -20.49 6.60
CA PHE A 92 8.09 -19.91 7.02
C PHE A 92 8.13 -18.38 6.94
N TRP A 93 7.01 -17.75 6.57
CA TRP A 93 6.92 -16.29 6.52
C TRP A 93 6.52 -15.77 7.88
N GLU A 94 7.01 -14.57 8.22
CA GLU A 94 6.53 -13.87 9.40
C GLU A 94 5.07 -13.49 9.20
N TYR A 95 4.24 -13.71 10.22
CA TYR A 95 2.84 -13.31 10.19
C TYR A 95 2.58 -12.24 11.25
N ARG A 96 2.11 -11.08 10.82
CA ARG A 96 1.74 -9.96 11.69
C ARG A 96 0.26 -9.67 11.60
N PHE A 97 -0.38 -9.74 12.75
CA PHE A 97 -1.78 -9.40 12.89
C PHE A 97 -1.94 -8.04 13.55
N TRP A 98 -2.66 -7.14 12.90
CA TRP A 98 -2.90 -5.79 13.40
C TRP A 98 -4.33 -5.65 13.90
N THR A 99 -4.46 -5.08 15.09
CA THR A 99 -5.72 -4.60 15.67
C THR A 99 -5.85 -3.08 15.53
N ASP A 100 -7.05 -2.54 15.70
CA ASP A 100 -7.26 -1.08 15.76
C ASP A 100 -6.32 -0.43 16.80
N ALA A 101 -6.18 -1.05 17.97
CA ALA A 101 -5.34 -0.55 19.05
C ALA A 101 -3.83 -0.59 18.69
N SER A 102 -3.33 -1.73 18.20
CA SER A 102 -1.91 -1.84 17.81
C SER A 102 -1.57 -0.97 16.59
N GLY A 103 -2.53 -0.80 15.66
CA GLY A 103 -2.38 0.06 14.50
C GLY A 103 -2.31 1.53 14.89
N PHE A 104 -3.16 1.95 15.81
CA PHE A 104 -3.12 3.30 16.37
C PHE A 104 -1.79 3.59 17.07
N GLU A 105 -1.35 2.71 17.97
CA GLU A 105 -0.06 2.88 18.65
C GLU A 105 1.12 2.86 17.67
N PHE A 106 1.04 2.06 16.60
CA PHE A 106 2.06 2.07 15.55
C PHE A 106 2.14 3.44 14.85
N VAL A 107 1.02 3.99 14.39
CA VAL A 107 1.01 5.32 13.73
C VAL A 107 1.49 6.41 14.68
N LYS A 108 1.00 6.41 15.93
CA LYS A 108 1.41 7.37 16.96
C LYS A 108 2.92 7.36 17.23
N ASN A 109 3.54 6.19 17.28
CA ASN A 109 4.96 6.06 17.64
C ASN A 109 5.90 6.19 16.43
N VAL A 110 5.47 5.81 15.23
CA VAL A 110 6.32 5.74 14.03
C VAL A 110 6.07 6.88 13.04
N TYR A 111 4.83 7.38 13.00
CA TYR A 111 4.37 8.42 12.09
C TYR A 111 3.61 9.54 12.83
N PRO A 112 4.18 10.13 13.91
CA PRO A 112 3.48 11.12 14.72
C PRO A 112 3.01 12.35 13.92
N GLN A 113 3.69 12.68 12.81
CA GLN A 113 3.30 13.76 11.91
C GLN A 113 1.96 13.54 11.20
N TYR A 114 1.46 12.30 11.12
CA TYR A 114 0.17 11.94 10.56
C TYR A 114 -0.87 11.55 11.62
N LEU A 115 -0.57 11.74 12.92
CA LEU A 115 -1.46 11.33 13.99
C LEU A 115 -2.80 12.08 13.95
N ASP A 116 -2.78 13.40 13.79
CA ASP A 116 -4.01 14.22 13.73
C ASP A 116 -4.92 13.80 12.56
N LEU A 117 -4.31 13.51 11.40
CA LEU A 117 -4.98 12.95 10.23
C LEU A 117 -5.65 11.61 10.58
N PHE A 118 -4.89 10.70 11.18
CA PHE A 118 -5.32 9.35 11.51
C PHE A 118 -6.41 9.32 12.60
N GLU A 119 -6.34 10.22 13.58
CA GLU A 119 -7.37 10.43 14.60
C GLU A 119 -8.68 10.94 14.00
N GLY A 120 -8.61 11.78 12.97
CA GLY A 120 -9.78 12.29 12.25
C GLY A 120 -10.54 11.25 11.42
N PHE A 121 -9.92 10.11 11.13
CA PHE A 121 -10.52 9.04 10.31
C PHE A 121 -11.51 8.16 11.07
N ASN A 122 -12.53 7.68 10.37
CA ASN A 122 -13.38 6.59 10.85
C ASN A 122 -12.69 5.22 10.75
N GLY A 123 -13.30 4.16 11.29
CA GLY A 123 -12.66 2.83 11.35
C GLY A 123 -12.25 2.25 9.99
N ILE A 124 -13.05 2.46 8.94
CA ILE A 124 -12.73 1.98 7.59
C ILE A 124 -11.53 2.78 7.04
N GLN A 125 -11.60 4.11 7.18
CA GLN A 125 -10.51 4.99 6.74
C GLN A 125 -9.19 4.70 7.47
N ARG A 126 -9.23 4.40 8.77
CA ARG A 126 -8.05 4.01 9.53
C ARG A 126 -7.47 2.69 9.04
N SER A 127 -8.30 1.69 8.76
CA SER A 127 -7.87 0.40 8.19
C SER A 127 -7.21 0.60 6.82
N ASP A 128 -7.79 1.44 5.98
CA ASP A 128 -7.26 1.80 4.67
C ASP A 128 -5.96 2.59 4.74
N ALA A 129 -5.82 3.57 5.63
CA ALA A 129 -4.58 4.30 5.79
C ALA A 129 -3.48 3.45 6.42
N LEU A 130 -3.83 2.63 7.41
CA LEU A 130 -2.87 1.82 8.18
C LEU A 130 -2.10 0.83 7.31
N ARG A 131 -2.73 0.18 6.33
CA ARG A 131 -2.04 -0.74 5.40
C ARG A 131 -0.92 -0.05 4.61
N TYR A 132 -1.06 1.24 4.27
CA TYR A 132 -0.01 1.99 3.58
C TYR A 132 1.16 2.34 4.51
N PHE A 133 0.89 2.68 5.77
CA PHE A 133 1.95 2.91 6.77
C PHE A 133 2.72 1.63 7.11
N ILE A 134 2.01 0.50 7.20
CA ILE A 134 2.59 -0.83 7.42
C ILE A 134 3.53 -1.19 6.27
N LEU A 135 3.05 -1.12 5.02
CA LEU A 135 3.84 -1.48 3.84
C LEU A 135 5.06 -0.57 3.67
N HIS A 136 4.96 0.72 4.01
CA HIS A 136 6.14 1.59 4.02
C HIS A 136 7.19 1.13 5.02
N HIS A 137 6.77 0.84 6.26
CA HIS A 137 7.71 0.58 7.36
C HIS A 137 8.30 -0.83 7.33
N TYR A 138 7.46 -1.83 7.06
CA TYR A 138 7.85 -3.25 7.13
C TYR A 138 7.98 -3.90 5.75
N GLY A 139 7.53 -3.24 4.68
CA GLY A 139 7.35 -3.92 3.40
C GLY A 139 6.37 -5.07 3.53
N GLY A 140 6.63 -6.13 2.78
CA GLY A 140 5.91 -7.40 2.84
C GLY A 140 4.66 -7.40 1.99
N VAL A 141 3.74 -8.28 2.36
CA VAL A 141 2.46 -8.50 1.70
C VAL A 141 1.35 -8.11 2.65
N TYR A 142 0.47 -7.22 2.20
CA TYR A 142 -0.79 -6.93 2.86
C TYR A 142 -1.92 -7.67 2.16
N ALA A 143 -2.82 -8.28 2.94
CA ALA A 143 -4.04 -8.88 2.44
C ALA A 143 -5.21 -8.67 3.43
N ASP A 144 -6.38 -8.28 2.92
CA ASP A 144 -7.61 -8.23 3.71
C ASP A 144 -7.93 -9.62 4.30
N LEU A 145 -8.70 -9.64 5.39
CA LEU A 145 -8.96 -10.87 6.15
C LEU A 145 -9.81 -11.90 5.38
N ASP A 146 -10.53 -11.46 4.36
CA ASP A 146 -11.35 -12.25 3.45
C ASP A 146 -10.68 -12.58 2.10
N VAL A 147 -9.39 -12.25 1.96
CA VAL A 147 -8.59 -12.64 0.80
C VAL A 147 -8.00 -14.03 1.02
N GLU A 148 -8.29 -14.96 0.11
CA GLU A 148 -7.75 -16.32 0.12
C GLU A 148 -6.38 -16.38 -0.58
N ALA A 149 -5.38 -16.97 0.07
CA ALA A 149 -4.18 -17.42 -0.61
C ALA A 149 -4.46 -18.74 -1.32
N VAL A 150 -4.33 -18.75 -2.64
CA VAL A 150 -4.57 -19.94 -3.49
C VAL A 150 -3.28 -20.58 -4.03
N LYS A 151 -2.15 -19.86 -3.96
CA LYS A 151 -0.82 -20.30 -4.37
C LYS A 151 0.28 -19.63 -3.53
N PRO A 152 1.47 -20.22 -3.41
CA PRO A 152 2.63 -19.55 -2.84
C PRO A 152 3.00 -18.29 -3.62
N LEU A 153 3.49 -17.25 -2.93
CA LEU A 153 3.87 -15.97 -3.52
C LEU A 153 5.39 -15.80 -3.73
N ASP A 154 6.19 -16.85 -3.49
CA ASP A 154 7.66 -16.77 -3.55
C ASP A 154 8.21 -16.20 -4.86
N GLU A 155 7.58 -16.52 -6.00
CA GLU A 155 7.97 -16.00 -7.31
C GLU A 155 7.70 -14.50 -7.47
N MET A 156 6.77 -13.95 -6.70
CA MET A 156 6.39 -12.54 -6.78
C MET A 156 7.30 -11.63 -5.93
N LEU A 157 8.19 -12.21 -5.11
CA LEU A 157 9.03 -11.44 -4.19
C LEU A 157 10.13 -10.61 -4.87
N ASN A 158 10.45 -10.92 -6.12
CA ASN A 158 11.48 -10.19 -6.88
C ASN A 158 10.96 -8.87 -7.48
N ASN A 159 9.67 -8.59 -7.39
CA ASN A 159 9.10 -7.33 -7.87
C ASN A 159 9.39 -6.17 -6.92
N THR A 160 9.48 -4.97 -7.46
CA THR A 160 9.72 -3.73 -6.72
C THR A 160 8.47 -3.08 -6.11
N LEU A 161 7.27 -3.27 -6.69
CA LEU A 161 5.99 -2.86 -6.09
C LEU A 161 4.86 -3.63 -6.78
N LEU A 162 3.95 -4.20 -5.99
CA LEU A 162 2.79 -4.93 -6.49
C LEU A 162 1.50 -4.32 -5.96
N LEU A 163 0.72 -3.75 -6.87
CA LEU A 163 -0.62 -3.24 -6.61
C LEU A 163 -1.62 -4.09 -7.39
N SER A 164 -2.55 -4.75 -6.68
CA SER A 164 -3.60 -5.51 -7.37
C SER A 164 -4.59 -4.60 -8.09
N GLN A 165 -5.37 -5.18 -8.99
CA GLN A 165 -6.41 -4.47 -9.72
C GLN A 165 -7.77 -5.03 -9.30
N GLU A 166 -8.76 -4.14 -9.24
CA GLU A 166 -10.16 -4.53 -9.16
C GLU A 166 -10.54 -5.35 -10.40
N PRO A 167 -11.44 -6.35 -10.27
CA PRO A 167 -12.03 -7.00 -11.42
C PRO A 167 -12.60 -5.96 -12.39
N LEU A 168 -12.36 -6.13 -13.70
CA LEU A 168 -12.78 -5.17 -14.72
C LEU A 168 -14.27 -4.79 -14.62
N ALA A 169 -15.13 -5.75 -14.26
CA ALA A 169 -16.54 -5.49 -14.03
C ALA A 169 -16.79 -4.47 -12.91
N HIS A 170 -16.04 -4.50 -11.81
CA HIS A 170 -16.14 -3.49 -10.76
C HIS A 170 -15.61 -2.15 -11.23
N ALA A 171 -14.44 -2.12 -11.88
CA ALA A 171 -13.84 -0.90 -12.39
C ALA A 171 -14.79 -0.17 -13.36
N VAL A 172 -15.41 -0.91 -14.28
CA VAL A 172 -16.33 -0.34 -15.29
C VAL A 172 -17.68 0.02 -14.69
N VAL A 173 -18.28 -0.86 -13.88
CA VAL A 173 -19.67 -0.67 -13.40
C VAL A 173 -19.75 0.27 -12.21
N LEU A 174 -18.82 0.19 -11.25
CA LEU A 174 -18.87 0.97 -10.02
C LEU A 174 -18.13 2.30 -10.14
N GLU A 175 -17.03 2.31 -10.89
CA GLU A 175 -16.14 3.48 -10.94
C GLU A 175 -16.11 4.16 -12.32
N ASN A 176 -16.76 3.57 -13.35
CA ASN A 176 -16.72 4.04 -14.74
C ASN A 176 -15.27 4.23 -15.26
N ARG A 177 -14.38 3.32 -14.87
CA ARG A 177 -12.95 3.30 -15.27
C ARG A 177 -12.58 1.99 -15.97
N GLN A 178 -11.54 2.05 -16.80
CA GLN A 178 -10.97 0.87 -17.48
C GLN A 178 -10.00 0.08 -16.59
N ARG A 179 -9.53 0.68 -15.49
CA ARG A 179 -8.66 0.10 -14.48
C ARG A 179 -8.94 0.79 -13.14
N GLN A 180 -8.81 0.05 -12.05
CA GLN A 180 -8.88 0.58 -10.70
C GLN A 180 -7.94 -0.25 -9.82
N VAL A 181 -7.01 0.39 -9.09
CA VAL A 181 -6.21 -0.32 -8.08
C VAL A 181 -7.12 -0.86 -6.99
N CYS A 182 -6.87 -2.09 -6.58
CA CYS A 182 -7.48 -2.72 -5.41
C CYS A 182 -6.51 -2.63 -4.23
N ASN A 183 -6.97 -2.08 -3.11
CA ASN A 183 -6.16 -1.95 -1.91
C ASN A 183 -6.30 -3.15 -0.95
N ALA A 184 -7.07 -4.19 -1.32
CA ALA A 184 -7.27 -5.40 -0.52
C ALA A 184 -6.09 -6.39 -0.61
N PHE A 185 -5.24 -6.28 -1.63
CA PHE A 185 -3.99 -7.03 -1.75
C PHE A 185 -2.89 -6.18 -2.37
N MET A 186 -1.78 -6.02 -1.66
CA MET A 186 -0.63 -5.23 -2.12
C MET A 186 0.65 -5.85 -1.57
N ALA A 187 1.77 -5.67 -2.26
CA ALA A 187 3.07 -6.08 -1.75
C ALA A 187 4.15 -5.07 -2.12
N SER A 188 5.10 -4.85 -1.21
CA SER A 188 6.13 -3.83 -1.38
C SER A 188 7.42 -4.21 -0.65
N PRO A 189 8.59 -3.84 -1.18
CA PRO A 189 9.81 -3.67 -0.42
C PRO A 189 9.62 -2.67 0.73
N VAL A 190 10.47 -2.79 1.74
CA VAL A 190 10.59 -1.80 2.82
C VAL A 190 10.99 -0.45 2.23
N GLY A 191 10.34 0.63 2.67
CA GLY A 191 10.76 1.99 2.34
C GLY A 191 10.52 2.40 0.88
N HIS A 192 9.65 1.70 0.15
CA HIS A 192 9.35 2.07 -1.24
C HIS A 192 8.80 3.52 -1.33
N PRO A 193 9.35 4.38 -2.21
CA PRO A 193 9.06 5.83 -2.24
C PRO A 193 7.62 6.19 -2.59
N PHE A 194 6.89 5.26 -3.20
CA PHE A 194 5.45 5.41 -3.42
C PHE A 194 4.66 5.65 -2.12
N TRP A 195 5.03 5.02 -1.01
CA TRP A 195 4.21 5.11 0.21
C TRP A 195 4.27 6.47 0.91
N PRO A 196 5.43 7.11 1.12
CA PRO A 196 5.48 8.49 1.59
C PRO A 196 4.68 9.44 0.70
N PHE A 197 4.71 9.22 -0.62
CA PHE A 197 3.86 9.98 -1.54
C PHE A 197 2.36 9.76 -1.24
N VAL A 198 1.92 8.51 -1.07
CA VAL A 198 0.53 8.19 -0.70
C VAL A 198 0.15 8.82 0.65
N HIS A 199 1.04 8.77 1.66
CA HIS A 199 0.79 9.39 2.98
C HIS A 199 0.56 10.89 2.85
N GLN A 200 1.40 11.58 2.07
CA GLN A 200 1.25 13.00 1.80
C GLN A 200 -0.01 13.30 0.97
N TYR A 201 -0.27 12.50 -0.06
CA TYR A 201 -1.45 12.65 -0.92
C TYR A 201 -2.74 12.55 -0.10
N MET A 202 -2.84 11.55 0.80
CA MET A 202 -3.95 11.41 1.74
C MET A 202 -4.11 12.64 2.65
N ASN A 203 -2.99 13.18 3.15
CA ASN A 203 -3.01 14.34 4.02
C ASN A 203 -3.57 15.59 3.31
N ASP A 204 -3.21 15.76 2.03
CA ASP A 204 -3.57 16.94 1.25
C ASP A 204 -4.98 16.87 0.65
N HIS A 205 -5.53 15.66 0.46
CA HIS A 205 -6.80 15.42 -0.24
C HIS A 205 -7.89 14.83 0.67
N GLN A 206 -8.03 15.34 1.90
CA GLN A 206 -9.02 14.80 2.84
C GLN A 206 -10.47 14.99 2.39
N VAL A 207 -11.15 13.88 2.08
CA VAL A 207 -12.61 13.83 1.89
C VAL A 207 -13.24 13.16 3.11
N ARG A 208 -13.65 13.96 4.11
CA ARG A 208 -14.03 13.52 5.47
C ARG A 208 -15.18 12.50 5.58
N ARG A 209 -15.88 12.16 4.49
CA ARG A 209 -17.06 11.27 4.51
C ARG A 209 -17.09 10.19 3.42
N ASP A 210 -16.03 10.07 2.61
CA ASP A 210 -15.97 9.07 1.54
C ASP A 210 -14.73 8.20 1.75
N PRO A 211 -14.85 7.04 2.44
CA PRO A 211 -13.70 6.15 2.65
C PRO A 211 -13.02 5.74 1.34
N VAL A 212 -13.80 5.45 0.30
CA VAL A 212 -13.28 5.01 -1.01
C VAL A 212 -12.42 6.10 -1.65
N GLY A 213 -12.90 7.35 -1.59
CA GLY A 213 -12.22 8.52 -2.15
C GLY A 213 -11.15 9.16 -1.25
N SER A 214 -11.13 8.88 0.06
CA SER A 214 -10.18 9.51 0.99
C SER A 214 -8.97 8.65 1.36
N THR A 215 -9.17 7.33 1.40
CA THR A 215 -8.17 6.38 1.92
C THR A 215 -8.21 5.06 1.15
N GLY A 216 -9.34 4.73 0.55
CA GLY A 216 -9.59 3.48 -0.16
C GLY A 216 -9.06 3.47 -1.61
N PRO A 217 -9.58 2.57 -2.45
CA PRO A 217 -8.99 2.28 -3.74
C PRO A 217 -9.00 3.49 -4.69
N ARG A 218 -10.03 4.33 -4.70
CA ARG A 218 -10.09 5.51 -5.59
C ARG A 218 -9.02 6.54 -5.22
N MET A 219 -8.77 6.76 -3.92
CA MET A 219 -7.66 7.60 -3.47
C MET A 219 -6.32 7.03 -3.94
N LEU A 220 -6.10 5.74 -3.72
CA LEU A 220 -4.84 5.08 -4.05
C LEU A 220 -4.55 5.09 -5.56
N ASP A 221 -5.59 4.91 -6.38
CA ASP A 221 -5.51 4.99 -7.84
C ASP A 221 -5.14 6.41 -8.30
N ALA A 222 -5.78 7.44 -7.73
CA ALA A 222 -5.44 8.83 -8.01
C ALA A 222 -4.01 9.19 -7.56
N ALA A 223 -3.57 8.67 -6.41
CA ALA A 223 -2.20 8.84 -5.94
C ALA A 223 -1.20 8.14 -6.88
N LEU A 224 -1.53 6.95 -7.40
CA LEU A 224 -0.69 6.25 -8.38
C LEU A 224 -0.56 7.03 -9.69
N ASP A 225 -1.66 7.56 -10.22
CA ASP A 225 -1.63 8.40 -11.42
C ASP A 225 -0.76 9.64 -11.21
N ALA A 226 -0.91 10.31 -10.06
CA ALA A 226 -0.11 11.49 -9.72
C ALA A 226 1.39 11.15 -9.57
N TYR A 227 1.71 10.04 -8.91
CA TYR A 227 3.08 9.55 -8.72
C TYR A 227 3.77 9.29 -10.07
N ASN A 228 3.09 8.56 -10.96
CA ASN A 228 3.63 8.23 -12.28
C ASN A 228 3.86 9.47 -13.17
N ASN A 229 3.02 10.50 -13.03
CA ASN A 229 3.20 11.74 -13.78
C ASN A 229 4.44 12.52 -13.32
N ILE A 230 4.79 12.50 -12.03
CA ILE A 230 6.00 13.13 -11.51
C ILE A 230 7.25 12.44 -12.06
N ASP A 231 7.28 11.11 -11.99
CA ASP A 231 8.40 10.31 -12.49
C ASP A 231 8.60 10.52 -14.00
N PHE A 232 7.50 10.55 -14.78
CA PHE A 232 7.57 10.82 -16.21
C PHE A 232 8.19 12.19 -16.53
N HIS A 233 7.85 13.23 -15.77
CA HIS A 233 8.43 14.57 -15.97
C HIS A 233 9.90 14.66 -15.54
N GLN A 234 10.33 13.92 -14.51
CA GLN A 234 11.76 13.87 -14.16
C GLN A 234 12.58 13.14 -15.23
N HIS A 235 12.02 12.10 -15.85
CA HIS A 235 12.70 11.38 -16.94
C HIS A 235 12.75 12.18 -18.26
N THR A 236 11.68 12.87 -18.65
CA THR A 236 11.68 13.66 -19.90
C THR A 236 12.58 14.91 -19.83
N ASN A 237 12.66 15.57 -18.67
CA ASN A 237 13.54 16.72 -18.48
C ASN A 237 15.04 16.34 -18.44
N THR A 238 15.37 15.12 -18.03
CA THR A 238 16.77 14.63 -18.03
C THR A 238 17.26 14.36 -19.46
N THR A 239 16.42 13.80 -20.34
CA THR A 239 16.80 13.51 -21.74
C THR A 239 17.00 14.78 -22.57
N THR A 240 16.28 15.85 -22.29
CA THR A 240 16.28 17.07 -23.12
C THR A 240 17.52 17.96 -22.89
N ASN A 241 18.22 17.81 -21.76
CA ASN A 241 19.40 18.63 -21.43
C ASN A 241 20.74 18.05 -21.94
N THR A 242 20.73 16.95 -22.70
CA THR A 242 21.98 16.27 -23.14
C THR A 242 22.43 16.60 -24.58
N THR A 243 21.73 17.47 -25.31
CA THR A 243 21.99 17.67 -26.76
C THR A 243 22.49 19.08 -27.14
N THR A 244 23.12 19.84 -26.25
CA THR A 244 23.67 21.14 -26.64
C THR A 244 25.07 21.41 -26.09
N THR A 245 26.09 20.63 -26.47
CA THR A 245 27.49 21.15 -26.49
C THR A 245 28.42 20.35 -27.40
N THR A 246 28.48 20.67 -28.71
CA THR A 246 29.67 20.61 -29.61
C THR A 246 29.20 21.01 -31.02
N THR A 247 29.81 21.88 -31.82
CA THR A 247 31.11 22.58 -31.80
C THR A 247 31.00 23.80 -32.71
N THR A 248 31.81 24.82 -32.43
CA THR A 248 32.20 25.89 -33.38
C THR A 248 33.30 25.40 -34.30
#